data_AF-A0A9E3MIU7-F1
#
_entry.id   AF-A0A9E3MIU7-F1
#
_cell.length_a   1.000
_cell.length_b   1.000
_cell.length_c   1.000
_cell.angle_alpha   90.00
_cell.angle_beta   90.00
_cell.angle_gamma   90.00
#
_symmetry.space_group_name_H-M   'P 1'
#
loop_
_entity.id
_entity.type
_entity.pdbx_description
1 polymer ?
#
loop_
_entity_poly.entity_id
_entity_poly.type
_entity_poly.pdbx_seq_one_letter_code
_entity_poly.pdbx_strand_id
1 'polypeptide(L)'
;MLTPIDVARQNSSLIRASVFLLIAATSAPAQVFTGLGTPLNEGVATTPAGISDRVPVVIGVNQSDAMLPIPSGEPFRWTKPAGLESLGLLPNAVSGMGDLVSGDGTAIAGRNYFHGEPRAYTSQAFVWTKRDGLVAVPFLPGGSCSNSIAGLSDSGEVLVGSSESAVGFQAFVWTRSTGTTGLGCLPGKTYSVGQGISADGTVIVGQSGRPGSPQTIEGFRWTKQEGMTGLGFLPGMTEDDALSVSADGQVIIGTTYGGDCNGQAFRWTRATGIVGLGFLPGQNYSFARALSADGSVVAGDAQVSWRSPARQAFRWTESGGMVGLGFLSGGGNYSIVLGLSDDGTRLAGASDSAEGIQAYLWTEAEGMRSVRDVLVNDYGVDLAGWTLLAATLSADGQTLTGRGLNPSGQEEGWVADLHGAQVKSRKLKEAAR
;
A
#
# COMPACT_ATOMS: atom_id res chain seq x y z
N MET A 1 25.65 -14.10 26.15
CA MET A 1 25.38 -12.65 25.95
C MET A 1 25.85 -12.30 24.56
N LEU A 2 24.99 -12.49 23.56
CA LEU A 2 25.23 -12.17 22.17
C LEU A 2 24.39 -10.93 21.85
N THR A 3 25.08 -9.90 21.39
CA THR A 3 24.51 -8.63 20.92
C THR A 3 23.46 -8.84 19.82
N PRO A 4 22.40 -8.02 19.74
CA PRO A 4 21.43 -8.10 18.66
C PRO A 4 22.13 -7.89 17.33
N ILE A 5 21.96 -8.85 16.43
CA ILE A 5 22.50 -8.84 15.09
C ILE A 5 21.80 -7.73 14.30
N ASP A 6 22.56 -6.70 13.92
CA ASP A 6 22.25 -5.68 12.91
C ASP A 6 22.06 -6.33 11.52
N VAL A 7 20.97 -7.06 11.31
CA VAL A 7 20.51 -7.51 9.98
C VAL A 7 19.29 -6.69 9.59
N ALA A 8 19.48 -5.38 9.44
CA ALA A 8 18.56 -4.48 8.74
C ALA A 8 19.18 -3.10 8.43
N ARG A 9 20.50 -3.01 8.17
CA ARG A 9 21.10 -1.78 7.63
C ARG A 9 22.26 -2.13 6.71
N GLN A 10 21.95 -2.36 5.44
CA GLN A 10 22.65 -1.75 4.30
C GLN A 10 21.98 -2.22 2.99
N ASN A 11 21.52 -1.23 2.21
CA ASN A 11 21.10 -1.32 0.81
C ASN A 11 19.69 -1.81 0.45
N SER A 12 18.66 -1.45 1.24
CA SER A 12 17.26 -1.38 0.76
C SER A 12 16.71 0.05 0.83
N SER A 13 17.51 1.02 0.40
CA SER A 13 16.93 2.28 -0.08
C SER A 13 16.35 2.00 -1.47
N LEU A 14 15.14 1.46 -1.52
CA LEU A 14 14.16 1.63 -2.60
C LEU A 14 12.91 0.76 -2.29
N ILE A 15 11.90 1.44 -1.72
CA ILE A 15 10.48 1.22 -2.03
C ILE A 15 9.89 -0.09 -1.50
N ARG A 16 9.64 -0.07 -0.19
CA ARG A 16 8.32 -0.49 0.28
C ARG A 16 7.29 0.49 -0.28
N ALA A 17 6.27 0.00 -0.96
CA ALA A 17 4.93 0.50 -0.72
C ALA A 17 4.42 -0.32 0.49
N SER A 18 4.28 0.12 1.73
CA SER A 18 4.24 1.46 2.29
C SER A 18 3.50 2.42 1.38
N VAL A 19 2.24 2.08 1.08
CA VAL A 19 1.20 3.09 0.91
C VAL A 19 1.08 3.81 2.26
N PHE A 20 2.13 4.53 2.66
CA PHE A 20 2.02 5.57 3.65
C PHE A 20 1.42 6.73 2.88
N LEU A 21 0.21 7.09 3.25
CA LEU A 21 -0.15 8.48 3.17
C LEU A 21 0.87 9.24 4.03
N LEU A 22 1.76 9.93 3.34
CA LEU A 22 2.67 10.86 3.97
C LEU A 22 1.83 12.10 4.33
N ILE A 23 1.25 12.14 5.53
CA ILE A 23 1.07 13.43 6.19
C ILE A 23 2.45 13.81 6.70
N ALA A 24 3.18 14.57 5.88
CA ALA A 24 4.29 15.34 6.39
C ALA A 24 3.72 16.28 7.46
N ALA A 25 4.32 16.25 8.64
CA ALA A 25 3.99 17.12 9.75
C ALA A 25 4.11 18.59 9.34
N THR A 26 3.00 19.23 8.96
CA THR A 26 2.80 20.67 9.07
C THR A 26 1.36 20.97 9.50
N SER A 27 1.16 22.14 10.10
CA SER A 27 0.11 22.46 11.07
C SER A 27 -1.25 22.88 10.48
N ALA A 28 -1.78 22.21 9.45
CA ALA A 28 -3.00 22.65 8.74
C ALA A 28 -3.96 21.48 8.41
N PRO A 29 -5.27 21.73 8.15
CA PRO A 29 -6.33 20.73 7.98
C PRO A 29 -6.44 20.15 6.55
N ALA A 30 -6.38 18.82 6.41
CA ALA A 30 -6.65 18.13 5.14
C ALA A 30 -8.03 18.50 4.57
N GLN A 31 -8.11 19.17 3.41
CA GLN A 31 -9.38 19.58 2.81
C GLN A 31 -10.06 18.46 2.03
N VAL A 32 -11.37 18.32 2.26
CA VAL A 32 -12.28 17.41 1.54
C VAL A 32 -12.86 18.15 0.35
N PHE A 33 -12.41 17.81 -0.85
CA PHE A 33 -12.96 18.36 -2.08
C PHE A 33 -13.97 17.37 -2.64
N THR A 34 -15.25 17.63 -2.32
CA THR A 34 -16.48 16.92 -2.69
C THR A 34 -16.84 15.70 -1.84
N GLY A 35 -18.11 15.66 -1.39
CA GLY A 35 -18.78 14.45 -0.91
C GLY A 35 -18.57 14.03 0.54
N LEU A 36 -17.40 14.25 1.16
CA LEU A 36 -17.04 13.67 2.47
C LEU A 36 -17.24 14.58 3.70
N GLY A 37 -17.91 15.73 3.57
CA GLY A 37 -18.21 16.62 4.71
C GLY A 37 -17.06 17.57 5.06
N THR A 38 -17.21 18.35 6.13
CA THR A 38 -16.20 19.33 6.56
C THR A 38 -14.90 18.65 6.96
N PRO A 39 -13.73 19.12 6.47
CA PRO A 39 -12.44 18.60 6.89
C PRO A 39 -12.23 18.75 8.40
N LEU A 40 -11.40 17.86 8.98
CA LEU A 40 -11.00 17.94 10.38
C LEU A 40 -10.33 19.32 10.60
N ASN A 41 -10.78 20.10 11.58
CA ASN A 41 -10.20 21.41 11.90
C ASN A 41 -8.70 21.30 12.23
N GLU A 42 -7.94 22.36 11.94
CA GLU A 42 -6.46 22.40 11.87
C GLU A 42 -5.71 21.82 13.08
N GLY A 43 -4.51 21.29 12.80
CA GLY A 43 -3.40 21.23 13.76
C GLY A 43 -2.75 19.85 13.94
N VAL A 44 -1.66 19.60 13.20
CA VAL A 44 -0.54 18.66 13.51
C VAL A 44 -0.85 17.15 13.42
N ALA A 45 -0.50 16.60 12.25
CA ALA A 45 -0.07 15.22 11.99
C ALA A 45 -1.12 14.08 12.17
N THR A 46 -2.11 14.16 11.28
CA THR A 46 -3.09 13.13 10.91
C THR A 46 -2.67 11.70 10.51
N THR A 47 -1.47 11.36 10.05
CA THR A 47 -1.24 10.30 9.00
C THR A 47 -2.34 9.20 8.85
N PRO A 48 -3.33 9.34 7.95
CA PRO A 48 -4.13 8.19 7.56
C PRO A 48 -3.26 7.06 7.01
N ALA A 49 -3.64 5.80 7.19
CA ALA A 49 -2.85 4.65 6.72
C ALA A 49 -3.59 3.79 5.69
N GLY A 50 -4.90 3.99 5.54
CA GLY A 50 -5.73 3.26 4.58
C GLY A 50 -7.13 3.86 4.45
N ILE A 51 -7.79 3.51 3.35
CA ILE A 51 -9.21 3.75 3.08
C ILE A 51 -9.85 2.40 2.74
N SER A 52 -11.06 2.10 3.22
CA SER A 52 -11.71 0.84 2.85
C SER A 52 -12.26 0.89 1.42
N ASP A 53 -12.23 -0.27 0.78
CA ASP A 53 -12.53 -0.41 -0.65
C ASP A 53 -13.99 -0.15 -1.01
N ARG A 54 -14.93 -0.58 -0.16
CA ARG A 54 -16.37 -0.55 -0.47
C ARG A 54 -17.18 0.48 0.34
N VAL A 55 -16.56 1.10 1.35
CA VAL A 55 -17.18 2.07 2.25
C VAL A 55 -16.16 3.19 2.51
N PRO A 56 -16.53 4.48 2.62
CA PRO A 56 -15.55 5.52 2.91
C PRO A 56 -15.20 5.54 4.41
N VAL A 57 -14.38 4.56 4.84
CA VAL A 57 -13.78 4.53 6.18
C VAL A 57 -12.30 4.89 6.03
N VAL A 58 -11.86 5.90 6.76
CA VAL A 58 -10.46 6.34 6.79
C VAL A 58 -9.88 6.00 8.16
N ILE A 59 -8.67 5.46 8.19
CA ILE A 59 -7.97 5.11 9.44
C ILE A 59 -6.65 5.84 9.54
N GLY A 60 -6.12 6.04 10.74
CA GLY A 60 -4.81 6.66 10.93
C GLY A 60 -4.37 6.71 12.38
N VAL A 61 -3.49 7.67 12.69
CA VAL A 61 -3.06 8.02 14.05
C VAL A 61 -3.27 9.50 14.29
N ASN A 62 -3.81 9.83 15.47
CA ASN A 62 -3.80 11.19 15.94
C ASN A 62 -2.40 11.56 16.43
N GLN A 63 -1.70 12.52 15.81
CA GLN A 63 -0.46 13.07 16.38
C GLN A 63 -0.63 14.54 16.79
N SER A 64 -1.87 15.03 16.92
CA SER A 64 -2.14 16.42 17.27
C SER A 64 -2.19 16.65 18.77
N ASP A 65 -1.58 17.74 19.22
CA ASP A 65 -1.83 18.34 20.54
C ASP A 65 -3.07 19.26 20.54
N ALA A 66 -3.77 19.36 19.40
CA ALA A 66 -4.98 20.15 19.25
C ALA A 66 -6.20 19.48 19.92
N MET A 67 -7.26 20.26 20.17
CA MET A 67 -8.53 19.81 20.75
C MET A 67 -9.36 18.96 19.75
N LEU A 68 -8.80 17.84 19.30
CA LEU A 68 -9.57 16.80 18.63
C LEU A 68 -10.41 16.02 19.66
N PRO A 69 -11.56 15.45 19.27
CA PRO A 69 -12.38 14.62 20.16
C PRO A 69 -11.71 13.28 20.53
N ILE A 70 -10.46 13.06 20.13
CA ILE A 70 -9.68 11.86 20.40
C ILE A 70 -8.30 12.24 20.98
N PRO A 71 -7.75 11.46 21.93
CA PRO A 71 -6.43 11.74 22.51
C PRO A 71 -5.28 11.70 21.49
N SER A 72 -4.23 12.48 21.75
CA SER A 72 -2.97 12.43 20.98
C SER A 72 -2.29 11.06 21.13
N GLY A 73 -1.70 10.56 20.05
CA GLY A 73 -1.06 9.25 19.98
C GLY A 73 -2.00 8.08 19.70
N GLU A 74 -3.32 8.27 19.71
CA GLU A 74 -4.27 7.17 19.52
C GLU A 74 -4.60 6.89 18.05
N PRO A 75 -4.73 5.62 17.67
CA PRO A 75 -5.25 5.25 16.36
C PRO A 75 -6.73 5.62 16.23
N PHE A 76 -7.15 6.02 15.03
CA PHE A 76 -8.52 6.48 14.79
C PHE A 76 -9.19 5.80 13.60
N ARG A 77 -10.51 5.93 13.57
CA ARG A 77 -11.39 5.67 12.44
C ARG A 77 -12.25 6.90 12.17
N TRP A 78 -12.40 7.27 10.91
CA TRP A 78 -13.29 8.34 10.48
C TRP A 78 -14.31 7.83 9.48
N THR A 79 -15.56 8.27 9.65
CA THR A 79 -16.61 8.10 8.63
C THR A 79 -17.45 9.35 8.51
N LYS A 80 -18.04 9.57 7.33
CA LYS A 80 -18.93 10.72 7.10
C LYS A 80 -20.07 10.84 8.12
N PRO A 81 -20.80 9.77 8.51
CA PRO A 81 -21.90 9.91 9.47
C PRO A 81 -21.45 10.07 10.92
N ALA A 82 -20.32 9.46 11.32
CA ALA A 82 -19.89 9.39 12.72
C ALA A 82 -18.79 10.39 13.09
N GLY A 83 -18.13 11.00 12.10
CA GLY A 83 -16.93 11.80 12.33
C GLY A 83 -15.76 10.93 12.80
N LEU A 84 -14.89 11.52 13.63
CA LEU A 84 -13.65 10.94 14.13
C LEU A 84 -13.92 10.12 15.41
N GLU A 85 -13.53 8.85 15.40
CA GLU A 85 -13.68 7.90 16.51
C GLU A 85 -12.29 7.37 16.92
N SER A 86 -11.98 7.33 18.21
CA SER A 86 -10.77 6.67 18.71
C SER A 86 -10.96 5.15 18.73
N LEU A 87 -9.90 4.41 18.37
CA LEU A 87 -9.84 2.95 18.54
C LEU A 87 -9.29 2.54 19.92
N GLY A 88 -8.71 3.49 20.65
CA GLY A 88 -8.04 3.28 21.93
C GLY A 88 -6.65 2.66 21.83
N LEU A 89 -6.08 2.33 22.99
CA LEU A 89 -4.76 1.72 23.14
C LEU A 89 -4.84 0.44 23.98
N LEU A 90 -3.94 -0.50 23.70
CA LEU A 90 -3.66 -1.63 24.57
C LEU A 90 -3.14 -1.15 25.94
N PRO A 91 -3.37 -1.91 27.02
CA PRO A 91 -2.85 -1.56 28.33
C PRO A 91 -1.33 -1.28 28.29
N ASN A 92 -0.90 -0.13 28.82
CA ASN A 92 0.48 0.37 28.86
C ASN A 92 1.08 0.82 27.51
N ALA A 93 0.34 0.77 26.41
CA ALA A 93 0.78 1.41 25.18
C ALA A 93 0.74 2.93 25.34
N VAL A 94 1.67 3.62 24.67
CA VAL A 94 1.80 5.08 24.73
C VAL A 94 1.41 5.76 23.43
N SER A 95 1.35 5.01 22.34
CA SER A 95 0.80 5.45 21.07
C SER A 95 0.39 4.25 20.22
N GLY A 96 -0.29 4.51 19.11
CA GLY A 96 -0.68 3.49 18.16
C GLY A 96 -1.01 4.04 16.79
N MET A 97 -1.23 3.14 15.84
CA MET A 97 -1.54 3.47 14.46
C MET A 97 -2.50 2.41 13.91
N GLY A 98 -3.61 2.83 13.31
CA GLY A 98 -4.36 1.96 12.40
C GLY A 98 -3.56 1.87 11.11
N ASP A 99 -3.23 0.68 10.65
CA ASP A 99 -2.38 0.43 9.47
C ASP A 99 -3.19 -0.11 8.28
N LEU A 100 -4.19 -0.97 8.55
CA LEU A 100 -4.99 -1.67 7.54
C LEU A 100 -6.47 -1.58 7.90
N VAL A 101 -7.34 -1.46 6.91
CA VAL A 101 -8.79 -1.52 7.07
C VAL A 101 -9.34 -2.58 6.12
N SER A 102 -10.31 -3.38 6.58
CA SER A 102 -10.94 -4.40 5.74
C SER A 102 -11.72 -3.76 4.59
N GLY A 103 -11.88 -4.49 3.49
CA GLY A 103 -12.62 -3.99 2.32
C GLY A 103 -14.07 -3.58 2.65
N ASP A 104 -14.69 -4.22 3.64
CA ASP A 104 -16.02 -3.86 4.15
C ASP A 104 -16.03 -2.69 5.17
N GLY A 105 -14.86 -2.19 5.58
CA GLY A 105 -14.70 -1.08 6.52
C GLY A 105 -15.07 -1.39 7.97
N THR A 106 -15.29 -2.66 8.31
CA THR A 106 -15.77 -3.08 9.64
C THR A 106 -14.65 -3.45 10.61
N ALA A 107 -13.47 -3.80 10.11
CA ALA A 107 -12.31 -4.18 10.89
C ALA A 107 -11.11 -3.31 10.55
N ILE A 108 -10.29 -3.03 11.56
CA ILE A 108 -9.07 -2.24 11.44
C ILE A 108 -7.95 -3.03 12.11
N ALA A 109 -6.86 -3.27 11.40
CA ALA A 109 -5.64 -3.78 12.00
C ALA A 109 -4.62 -2.67 12.13
N GLY A 110 -3.82 -2.71 13.18
CA GLY A 110 -2.86 -1.66 13.48
C GLY A 110 -1.82 -2.13 14.47
N ARG A 111 -1.01 -1.20 14.96
CA ARG A 111 0.02 -1.44 15.97
C ARG A 111 -0.09 -0.46 17.12
N ASN A 112 0.19 -0.93 18.32
CA ASN A 112 0.43 -0.09 19.48
C ASN A 112 1.90 -0.16 19.88
N TYR A 113 2.45 0.97 20.29
CA TYR A 113 3.84 1.15 20.66
C TYR A 113 3.97 1.34 22.17
N PHE A 114 5.02 0.76 22.73
CA PHE A 114 5.31 0.78 24.16
C PHE A 114 6.69 1.40 24.41
N HIS A 115 6.88 2.03 25.58
CA HIS A 115 8.21 2.49 25.97
C HIS A 115 9.14 1.31 26.26
N GLY A 116 10.29 1.27 25.58
CA GLY A 116 11.40 0.37 25.90
C GLY A 116 12.63 1.17 26.33
N GLU A 117 13.05 1.02 27.58
CA GLU A 117 14.40 1.40 28.01
C GLU A 117 15.43 0.51 27.28
N PRO A 118 16.50 1.05 26.63
CA PRO A 118 16.79 2.46 26.40
C PRO A 118 16.45 2.99 25.01
N ARG A 119 16.19 2.18 23.95
CA ARG A 119 16.06 2.70 22.55
C ARG A 119 15.24 1.88 21.55
N ALA A 120 14.38 0.96 21.96
CA ALA A 120 13.51 0.24 21.01
C ALA A 120 12.05 0.38 21.42
N TYR A 121 11.24 1.07 20.61
CA TYR A 121 9.80 0.91 20.68
C TYR A 121 9.49 -0.54 20.36
N THR A 122 9.00 -1.30 21.34
CA THR A 122 8.32 -2.56 21.05
C THR A 122 6.96 -2.23 20.48
N SER A 123 6.50 -3.02 19.52
CA SER A 123 5.19 -2.84 18.91
C SER A 123 4.38 -4.12 19.00
N GLN A 124 3.08 -3.99 19.27
CA GLN A 124 2.16 -5.10 19.24
C GLN A 124 0.99 -4.77 18.32
N ALA A 125 0.75 -5.67 17.38
CA ALA A 125 -0.36 -5.61 16.47
C ALA A 125 -1.68 -5.81 17.20
N PHE A 126 -2.74 -5.17 16.70
CA PHE A 126 -4.10 -5.35 17.16
C PHE A 126 -5.05 -5.50 15.97
N VAL A 127 -6.22 -6.06 16.25
CA VAL A 127 -7.39 -5.98 15.38
C VAL A 127 -8.54 -5.37 16.17
N TRP A 128 -9.15 -4.33 15.61
CA TRP A 128 -10.28 -3.60 16.16
C TRP A 128 -11.53 -3.86 15.34
N THR A 129 -12.67 -4.01 16.02
CA THR A 129 -14.01 -3.85 15.42
C THR A 129 -14.91 -3.09 16.37
N LYS A 130 -15.98 -2.50 15.85
CA LYS A 130 -16.97 -1.80 16.68
C LYS A 130 -17.62 -2.71 17.75
N ARG A 131 -17.74 -4.01 17.47
CA ARG A 131 -18.33 -5.00 18.39
C ARG A 131 -17.36 -5.37 19.51
N ASP A 132 -16.12 -5.67 19.16
CA ASP A 132 -15.16 -6.31 20.08
C ASP A 132 -14.18 -5.31 20.70
N GLY A 133 -14.15 -4.06 20.22
CA GLY A 133 -13.11 -3.10 20.56
C GLY A 133 -11.75 -3.59 20.06
N LEU A 134 -10.69 -3.14 20.73
CA LEU A 134 -9.31 -3.44 20.38
C LEU A 134 -8.90 -4.81 20.95
N VAL A 135 -8.51 -5.74 20.08
CA VAL A 135 -8.01 -7.08 20.44
C VAL A 135 -6.54 -7.19 20.09
N ALA A 136 -5.70 -7.49 21.09
CA ALA A 136 -4.28 -7.74 20.87
C ALA A 136 -4.05 -8.98 20.00
N VAL A 137 -3.10 -8.89 19.07
CA VAL A 137 -2.57 -10.05 18.33
C VAL A 137 -1.41 -10.60 19.16
N PRO A 138 -1.53 -11.82 19.72
CA PRO A 138 -0.46 -12.41 20.53
C PRO A 138 0.82 -12.63 19.70
N PHE A 139 1.98 -12.60 20.35
CA PHE A 139 3.23 -13.01 19.70
C PHE A 139 3.23 -14.52 19.43
N LEU A 140 4.06 -14.96 18.48
CA LEU A 140 4.31 -16.38 18.30
C LEU A 140 4.98 -16.95 19.56
N PRO A 141 4.77 -18.24 19.89
CA PRO A 141 5.46 -18.88 21.01
C PRO A 141 6.97 -18.68 20.96
N GLY A 142 7.54 -18.14 22.05
CA GLY A 142 8.96 -17.81 22.17
C GLY A 142 9.39 -16.46 21.61
N GLY A 143 8.50 -15.72 20.92
CA GLY A 143 8.69 -14.31 20.58
C GLY A 143 8.29 -13.39 21.74
N SER A 144 8.91 -12.22 21.86
CA SER A 144 8.71 -11.36 23.04
C SER A 144 8.64 -9.86 22.78
N CYS A 145 8.99 -9.36 21.59
CA CYS A 145 9.20 -7.93 21.44
C CYS A 145 8.47 -7.24 20.27
N SER A 146 8.13 -7.94 19.18
CA SER A 146 7.42 -7.31 18.06
C SER A 146 6.72 -8.27 17.10
N ASN A 147 5.63 -7.77 16.51
CA ASN A 147 5.05 -8.31 15.28
C ASN A 147 4.76 -7.17 14.28
N SER A 148 5.05 -7.42 13.01
CA SER A 148 4.62 -6.59 11.90
C SER A 148 3.32 -7.16 11.33
N ILE A 149 2.52 -6.30 10.73
CA ILE A 149 1.34 -6.68 9.95
C ILE A 149 1.61 -6.33 8.48
N ALA A 150 1.07 -7.15 7.59
CA ALA A 150 1.32 -7.07 6.15
C ALA A 150 0.02 -7.11 5.32
N GLY A 151 -1.03 -7.76 5.81
CA GLY A 151 -2.30 -7.83 5.09
C GLY A 151 -3.45 -8.26 5.98
N LEU A 152 -4.66 -7.85 5.58
CA LEU A 152 -5.92 -8.15 6.25
C LEU A 152 -6.91 -8.60 5.17
N SER A 153 -7.66 -9.67 5.42
CA SER A 153 -8.69 -10.14 4.50
C SER A 153 -9.83 -9.11 4.36
N ASP A 154 -10.63 -9.22 3.30
CA ASP A 154 -11.75 -8.33 3.00
C ASP A 154 -12.80 -8.27 4.12
N SER A 155 -12.96 -9.38 4.84
CA SER A 155 -13.83 -9.52 6.01
C SER A 155 -13.20 -9.05 7.31
N GLY A 156 -11.89 -8.79 7.33
CA GLY A 156 -11.16 -8.45 8.54
C GLY A 156 -10.91 -9.60 9.52
N GLU A 157 -11.22 -10.84 9.13
CA GLU A 157 -11.13 -12.01 10.01
C GLU A 157 -9.75 -12.67 10.02
N VAL A 158 -8.98 -12.49 8.94
CA VAL A 158 -7.66 -13.09 8.78
C VAL A 158 -6.62 -11.99 8.62
N LEU A 159 -5.68 -11.94 9.56
CA LEU A 159 -4.55 -11.01 9.56
C LEU A 159 -3.27 -11.78 9.28
N VAL A 160 -2.40 -11.23 8.43
CA VAL A 160 -1.07 -11.77 8.17
C VAL A 160 -0.01 -10.76 8.49
N GLY A 161 1.15 -11.28 8.85
CA GLY A 161 2.27 -10.48 9.27
C GLY A 161 3.49 -11.31 9.52
N SER A 162 4.42 -10.77 10.30
CA SER A 162 5.61 -11.50 10.72
C SER A 162 5.94 -11.22 12.17
N SER A 163 6.48 -12.20 12.89
CA SER A 163 6.84 -12.06 14.31
C SER A 163 8.03 -12.94 14.65
N GLU A 164 8.77 -12.55 15.68
CA GLU A 164 9.76 -13.43 16.29
C GLU A 164 9.08 -14.66 16.90
N SER A 165 9.77 -15.81 16.85
CA SER A 165 9.34 -17.05 17.47
C SER A 165 10.54 -17.78 18.09
N ALA A 166 10.29 -18.85 18.83
CA ALA A 166 11.33 -19.74 19.37
C ALA A 166 12.27 -20.32 18.29
N VAL A 167 11.87 -20.32 17.02
CA VAL A 167 12.63 -20.90 15.90
C VAL A 167 13.11 -19.86 14.89
N GLY A 168 13.01 -18.57 15.21
CA GLY A 168 13.42 -17.45 14.35
C GLY A 168 12.25 -16.57 13.91
N PHE A 169 12.53 -15.59 13.04
CA PHE A 169 11.52 -14.68 12.52
C PHE A 169 10.64 -15.40 11.49
N GLN A 170 9.32 -15.36 11.67
CA GLN A 170 8.38 -16.11 10.83
C GLN A 170 7.21 -15.27 10.40
N ALA A 171 6.75 -15.51 9.17
CA ALA A 171 5.42 -15.14 8.74
C ALA A 171 4.38 -15.83 9.64
N PHE A 172 3.30 -15.13 9.96
CA PHE A 172 2.19 -15.69 10.71
C PHE A 172 0.84 -15.43 10.02
N VAL A 173 -0.13 -16.24 10.40
CA VAL A 173 -1.56 -15.97 10.22
C VAL A 173 -2.23 -15.87 11.59
N TRP A 174 -3.12 -14.91 11.75
CA TRP A 174 -3.93 -14.74 12.95
C TRP A 174 -5.41 -14.74 12.58
N THR A 175 -6.20 -15.46 13.39
CA THR A 175 -7.65 -15.29 13.45
C THR A 175 -8.04 -15.20 14.92
N ARG A 176 -9.21 -14.61 15.22
CA ARG A 176 -9.75 -14.59 16.58
C ARG A 176 -9.89 -15.98 17.19
N SER A 177 -10.29 -16.96 16.37
CA SER A 177 -10.61 -18.31 16.82
C SER A 177 -9.40 -19.19 17.11
N THR A 178 -8.28 -18.95 16.40
CA THR A 178 -7.07 -19.78 16.48
C THR A 178 -5.89 -19.08 17.12
N GLY A 179 -5.95 -17.76 17.30
CA GLY A 179 -4.79 -16.97 17.68
C GLY A 179 -3.72 -16.94 16.58
N THR A 180 -2.50 -16.58 16.97
CA THR A 180 -1.36 -16.40 16.07
C THR A 180 -0.67 -17.74 15.78
N THR A 181 -0.63 -18.13 14.51
CA THR A 181 0.00 -19.37 14.05
C THR A 181 1.15 -19.04 13.10
N GLY A 182 2.34 -19.57 13.39
CA GLY A 182 3.52 -19.40 12.53
C GLY A 182 3.40 -20.27 11.27
N LEU A 183 3.80 -19.73 10.12
CA LEU A 183 3.70 -20.43 8.83
C LEU A 183 4.92 -21.32 8.53
N GLY A 184 5.96 -21.26 9.36
CA GLY A 184 7.23 -21.93 9.09
C GLY A 184 8.08 -21.19 8.05
N CYS A 185 9.04 -21.90 7.46
CA CYS A 185 9.93 -21.40 6.42
C CYS A 185 10.02 -22.45 5.30
N LEU A 186 10.45 -22.03 4.10
CA LEU A 186 10.75 -22.99 3.02
C LEU A 186 11.92 -23.92 3.42
N PRO A 187 12.00 -25.13 2.85
CA PRO A 187 13.11 -26.05 3.12
C PRO A 187 14.48 -25.39 2.94
N GLY A 188 15.35 -25.51 3.96
CA GLY A 188 16.70 -24.92 3.95
C GLY A 188 16.76 -23.42 4.28
N LYS A 189 15.63 -22.75 4.46
CA LYS A 189 15.53 -21.36 4.92
C LYS A 189 15.37 -21.30 6.44
N THR A 190 15.67 -20.14 7.04
CA THR A 190 15.62 -19.94 8.50
C THR A 190 14.76 -18.77 8.94
N TYR A 191 14.20 -17.99 8.00
CA TYR A 191 13.17 -17.02 8.29
C TYR A 191 12.11 -16.98 7.18
N SER A 192 10.95 -16.41 7.52
CA SER A 192 9.92 -16.04 6.55
C SER A 192 9.29 -14.71 6.94
N VAL A 193 8.76 -14.00 5.95
CA VAL A 193 8.08 -12.71 6.10
C VAL A 193 6.81 -12.74 5.26
N GLY A 194 5.64 -12.52 5.88
CA GLY A 194 4.38 -12.34 5.17
C GLY A 194 4.31 -10.95 4.53
N GLN A 195 3.82 -10.87 3.29
CA GLN A 195 3.74 -9.62 2.52
C GLN A 195 2.34 -9.32 1.97
N GLY A 196 1.50 -10.34 1.74
CA GLY A 196 0.15 -10.13 1.22
C GLY A 196 -0.78 -11.32 1.48
N ILE A 197 -2.08 -11.09 1.29
CA ILE A 197 -3.14 -12.08 1.49
C ILE A 197 -4.26 -11.86 0.46
N SER A 198 -4.90 -12.94 0.00
CA SER A 198 -6.10 -12.87 -0.86
C SER A 198 -7.30 -12.30 -0.10
N ALA A 199 -8.30 -11.80 -0.84
CA ALA A 199 -9.48 -11.16 -0.24
C ALA A 199 -10.23 -12.09 0.72
N ASP A 200 -10.35 -13.37 0.35
CA ASP A 200 -11.00 -14.41 1.17
C ASP A 200 -10.14 -14.91 2.36
N GLY A 201 -8.90 -14.45 2.46
CA GLY A 201 -7.97 -14.83 3.51
C GLY A 201 -7.32 -16.21 3.37
N THR A 202 -7.49 -16.90 2.24
CA THR A 202 -7.07 -18.31 2.09
C THR A 202 -5.66 -18.50 1.52
N VAL A 203 -5.14 -17.51 0.80
CA VAL A 203 -3.81 -17.52 0.19
C VAL A 203 -2.95 -16.43 0.78
N ILE A 204 -1.78 -16.78 1.30
CA ILE A 204 -0.79 -15.86 1.87
C ILE A 204 0.45 -15.89 1.00
N VAL A 205 1.03 -14.72 0.72
CA VAL A 205 2.29 -14.60 -0.01
C VAL A 205 3.33 -13.86 0.81
N GLY A 206 4.59 -14.12 0.52
CA GLY A 206 5.72 -13.49 1.19
C GLY A 206 7.04 -14.10 0.77
N GLN A 207 8.10 -13.82 1.51
CA GLN A 207 9.44 -14.30 1.19
C GLN A 207 9.98 -15.20 2.30
N SER A 208 10.82 -16.17 1.92
CA SER A 208 11.54 -17.02 2.87
C SER A 208 13.02 -17.09 2.51
N GLY A 209 13.88 -16.85 3.50
CA GLY A 209 15.31 -16.67 3.28
C GLY A 209 16.17 -17.20 4.41
N ARG A 210 17.48 -16.99 4.27
CA ARG A 210 18.50 -17.36 5.25
C ARG A 210 19.48 -16.20 5.46
N PRO A 211 19.73 -15.75 6.72
CA PRO A 211 20.65 -14.66 6.99
C PRO A 211 22.07 -14.98 6.51
N GLY A 212 22.78 -13.95 6.05
CA GLY A 212 24.19 -14.06 5.64
C GLY A 212 24.42 -14.76 4.30
N SER A 213 23.36 -15.12 3.57
CA SER A 213 23.45 -15.60 2.20
C SER A 213 22.81 -14.56 1.27
N PRO A 214 23.58 -13.68 0.61
CA PRO A 214 23.07 -13.09 -0.63
C PRO A 214 22.63 -14.26 -1.54
N GLN A 215 21.58 -14.06 -2.35
CA GLN A 215 21.13 -15.01 -3.38
C GLN A 215 20.22 -16.18 -2.96
N THR A 216 19.41 -16.07 -1.89
CA THR A 216 18.48 -17.19 -1.52
C THR A 216 17.13 -16.76 -0.92
N ILE A 217 16.62 -15.59 -1.26
CA ILE A 217 15.30 -15.14 -0.77
C ILE A 217 14.25 -15.59 -1.78
N GLU A 218 13.53 -16.65 -1.48
CA GLU A 218 12.52 -17.19 -2.40
C GLU A 218 11.14 -16.70 -2.03
N GLY A 219 10.37 -16.23 -3.02
CA GLY A 219 8.96 -15.97 -2.83
C GLY A 219 8.23 -17.26 -2.45
N PHE A 220 7.20 -17.17 -1.62
CA PHE A 220 6.34 -18.29 -1.28
C PHE A 220 4.87 -17.95 -1.50
N ARG A 221 4.09 -19.01 -1.72
CA ARG A 221 2.65 -19.07 -1.59
C ARG A 221 2.31 -20.06 -0.48
N TRP A 222 1.42 -19.68 0.43
CA TRP A 222 0.94 -20.54 1.51
C TRP A 222 -0.57 -20.70 1.46
N THR A 223 -1.04 -21.92 1.68
CA THR A 223 -2.44 -22.21 2.03
C THR A 223 -2.49 -23.14 3.23
N LYS A 224 -3.62 -23.15 3.94
CA LYS A 224 -3.83 -24.07 5.07
C LYS A 224 -3.71 -25.54 4.66
N GLN A 225 -4.07 -25.88 3.42
CA GLN A 225 -4.06 -27.27 2.93
C GLN A 225 -2.67 -27.72 2.49
N GLU A 226 -1.90 -26.87 1.82
CA GLU A 226 -0.65 -27.24 1.17
C GLU A 226 0.59 -26.84 1.99
N GLY A 227 0.42 -25.95 2.96
CA GLY A 227 1.54 -25.30 3.63
C GLY A 227 2.29 -24.35 2.69
N MET A 228 3.55 -24.09 3.00
CA MET A 228 4.39 -23.14 2.26
C MET A 228 5.01 -23.80 1.02
N THR A 229 4.75 -23.23 -0.15
CA THR A 229 5.31 -23.64 -1.45
C THR A 229 6.13 -22.50 -2.04
N GLY A 230 7.35 -22.79 -2.49
CA GLY A 230 8.21 -21.80 -3.15
C GLY A 230 7.71 -21.45 -4.55
N LEU A 231 7.89 -20.20 -4.96
CA LEU A 231 7.51 -19.74 -6.30
C LEU A 231 8.56 -20.14 -7.35
N GLY A 232 9.80 -20.42 -6.94
CA GLY A 232 10.96 -20.55 -7.81
C GLY A 232 11.59 -19.20 -8.15
N PHE A 233 12.45 -19.17 -9.16
CA PHE A 233 13.13 -17.95 -9.64
C PHE A 233 13.09 -17.89 -11.17
N LEU A 234 13.19 -16.69 -11.74
CA LEU A 234 13.59 -16.56 -13.14
C LEU A 234 15.04 -17.04 -13.34
N PRO A 235 15.40 -17.53 -14.54
CA PRO A 235 16.78 -17.93 -14.83
C PRO A 235 17.80 -16.82 -14.53
N GLY A 236 18.79 -17.12 -13.68
CA GLY A 236 19.84 -16.16 -13.28
C GLY A 236 19.44 -15.20 -12.16
N MET A 237 18.19 -15.25 -11.69
CA MET A 237 17.71 -14.49 -10.53
C MET A 237 17.78 -15.36 -9.27
N THR A 238 17.82 -14.71 -8.11
CA THR A 238 18.15 -15.35 -6.83
C THR A 238 17.39 -14.80 -5.63
N GLU A 239 16.56 -13.79 -5.86
CA GLU A 239 15.79 -13.10 -4.82
C GLU A 239 14.46 -12.64 -5.39
N ASP A 240 13.36 -12.90 -4.69
CA ASP A 240 12.03 -12.34 -4.98
C ASP A 240 11.57 -11.46 -3.82
N ASP A 241 11.06 -10.27 -4.14
CA ASP A 241 10.52 -9.34 -3.17
C ASP A 241 9.30 -8.58 -3.73
N ALA A 242 8.70 -7.74 -2.89
CA ALA A 242 7.55 -6.91 -3.19
C ALA A 242 6.35 -7.73 -3.71
N LEU A 243 6.07 -8.86 -3.06
CA LEU A 243 5.00 -9.75 -3.49
C LEU A 243 3.61 -9.18 -3.20
N SER A 244 2.70 -9.36 -4.16
CA SER A 244 1.26 -9.13 -4.01
C SER A 244 0.47 -10.26 -4.68
N VAL A 245 -0.78 -10.45 -4.27
CA VAL A 245 -1.64 -11.55 -4.71
C VAL A 245 -3.03 -11.04 -5.10
N SER A 246 -3.63 -11.63 -6.14
CA SER A 246 -4.99 -11.32 -6.58
C SER A 246 -6.04 -11.67 -5.52
N ALA A 247 -7.23 -11.08 -5.63
CA ALA A 247 -8.31 -11.28 -4.67
C ALA A 247 -8.73 -12.75 -4.53
N ASP A 248 -8.62 -13.53 -5.61
CA ASP A 248 -8.91 -14.97 -5.66
C ASP A 248 -7.70 -15.87 -5.34
N GLY A 249 -6.54 -15.28 -5.05
CA GLY A 249 -5.34 -16.03 -4.69
C GLY A 249 -4.64 -16.78 -5.83
N GLN A 250 -5.04 -16.57 -7.09
CA GLN A 250 -4.54 -17.33 -8.25
C GLN A 250 -3.32 -16.71 -8.92
N VAL A 251 -3.18 -15.39 -8.86
CA VAL A 251 -2.09 -14.63 -9.49
C VAL A 251 -1.24 -13.98 -8.43
N ILE A 252 0.07 -14.15 -8.53
CA ILE A 252 1.05 -13.48 -7.68
C ILE A 252 1.93 -12.61 -8.57
N ILE A 253 2.22 -11.38 -8.14
CA ILE A 253 3.22 -10.53 -8.78
C ILE A 253 4.36 -10.26 -7.81
N GLY A 254 5.49 -9.84 -8.35
CA GLY A 254 6.64 -9.41 -7.56
C GLY A 254 7.73 -8.84 -8.44
N THR A 255 8.86 -8.53 -7.81
CA THR A 255 10.11 -8.23 -8.51
C THR A 255 11.16 -9.26 -8.12
N THR A 256 11.84 -9.82 -9.11
CA THR A 256 12.94 -10.76 -8.90
C THR A 256 14.27 -10.11 -9.25
N TYR A 257 15.34 -10.47 -8.53
CA TYR A 257 16.64 -9.82 -8.57
C TYR A 257 17.78 -10.82 -8.78
N GLY A 258 18.74 -10.44 -9.64
CA GLY A 258 19.99 -11.17 -9.88
C GLY A 258 21.21 -10.54 -9.18
N GLY A 259 22.40 -11.10 -9.41
CA GLY A 259 23.65 -10.75 -8.70
C GLY A 259 24.06 -9.26 -8.74
N ASP A 260 23.73 -8.53 -9.80
CA ASP A 260 23.97 -7.08 -9.92
C ASP A 260 22.76 -6.24 -9.49
N CYS A 261 21.84 -6.81 -8.71
CA CYS A 261 20.55 -6.22 -8.33
C CYS A 261 19.68 -5.84 -9.54
N ASN A 262 19.85 -6.51 -10.69
CA ASN A 262 19.01 -6.29 -11.86
C ASN A 262 17.59 -6.81 -11.59
N GLY A 263 16.64 -5.89 -11.41
CA GLY A 263 15.27 -6.19 -11.01
C GLY A 263 14.34 -6.35 -12.20
N GLN A 264 13.58 -7.45 -12.24
CA GLN A 264 12.54 -7.68 -13.24
C GLN A 264 11.21 -7.99 -12.58
N ALA A 265 10.16 -7.26 -12.98
CA ALA A 265 8.80 -7.55 -12.60
C ALA A 265 8.38 -8.92 -13.14
N PHE A 266 7.68 -9.72 -12.34
CA PHE A 266 7.18 -11.02 -12.76
C PHE A 266 5.71 -11.21 -12.39
N ARG A 267 5.08 -12.18 -13.05
CA ARG A 267 3.79 -12.76 -12.70
C ARG A 267 3.95 -14.26 -12.53
N TRP A 268 3.32 -14.81 -11.50
CA TRP A 268 3.28 -16.23 -11.20
C TRP A 268 1.84 -16.73 -11.19
N THR A 269 1.65 -17.91 -11.76
CA THR A 269 0.46 -18.74 -11.56
C THR A 269 0.89 -20.17 -11.33
N ARG A 270 0.01 -21.00 -10.77
CA ARG A 270 0.28 -22.45 -10.66
C ARG A 270 0.58 -23.11 -12.00
N ALA A 271 -0.06 -22.64 -13.08
CA ALA A 271 0.05 -23.26 -14.39
C ALA A 271 1.39 -22.94 -15.08
N THR A 272 1.91 -21.72 -14.87
CA THR A 272 3.06 -21.20 -15.61
C THR A 272 4.34 -21.13 -14.78
N GLY A 273 4.25 -21.19 -13.46
CA GLY A 273 5.35 -20.75 -12.59
C GLY A 273 5.62 -19.25 -12.76
N ILE A 274 6.84 -18.81 -12.41
CA ILE A 274 7.27 -17.43 -12.59
C ILE A 274 7.51 -17.13 -14.07
N VAL A 275 6.88 -16.06 -14.56
CA VAL A 275 7.07 -15.50 -15.89
C VAL A 275 7.42 -14.02 -15.76
N GLY A 276 8.55 -13.61 -16.37
CA GLY A 276 8.97 -12.21 -16.37
C GLY A 276 8.09 -11.35 -17.27
N LEU A 277 7.75 -10.14 -16.83
CA LEU A 277 6.90 -9.20 -17.59
C LEU A 277 7.67 -8.44 -18.68
N GLY A 278 9.00 -8.57 -18.71
CA GLY A 278 9.87 -7.85 -19.62
C GLY A 278 10.24 -6.44 -19.13
N PHE A 279 10.60 -5.58 -20.09
CA PHE A 279 11.07 -4.21 -19.87
C PHE A 279 10.46 -3.29 -20.92
N LEU A 280 10.33 -2.00 -20.61
CA LEU A 280 10.01 -0.99 -21.61
C LEU A 280 11.19 -0.79 -22.57
N PRO A 281 10.94 -0.37 -23.83
CA PRO A 281 12.00 -0.06 -24.79
C PRO A 281 13.05 0.91 -24.21
N GLY A 282 14.33 0.52 -24.28
CA GLY A 282 15.45 1.32 -23.77
C GLY A 282 15.65 1.26 -22.24
N GLN A 283 14.87 0.44 -21.53
CA GLN A 283 14.96 0.27 -20.08
C GLN A 283 15.44 -1.14 -19.72
N ASN A 284 16.05 -1.29 -18.54
CA ASN A 284 16.66 -2.56 -18.10
C ASN A 284 16.11 -3.09 -16.78
N TYR A 285 15.24 -2.31 -16.12
CA TYR A 285 14.65 -2.64 -14.84
C TYR A 285 13.13 -2.49 -14.95
N SER A 286 12.40 -3.39 -14.30
CA SER A 286 10.95 -3.27 -14.13
C SER A 286 10.55 -3.69 -12.72
N PHE A 287 9.64 -2.95 -12.11
CA PHE A 287 9.15 -3.18 -10.75
C PHE A 287 7.64 -3.29 -10.77
N ALA A 288 7.10 -4.42 -10.30
CA ALA A 288 5.66 -4.57 -10.11
C ALA A 288 5.23 -3.80 -8.85
N ARG A 289 4.16 -3.01 -8.94
CA ARG A 289 3.67 -2.13 -7.86
C ARG A 289 2.24 -2.46 -7.44
N ALA A 290 1.40 -2.84 -8.40
CA ALA A 290 -0.02 -3.09 -8.17
C ALA A 290 -0.58 -4.16 -9.12
N LEU A 291 -1.66 -4.80 -8.68
CA LEU A 291 -2.35 -5.90 -9.36
C LEU A 291 -3.87 -5.65 -9.29
N SER A 292 -4.59 -5.85 -10.39
CA SER A 292 -6.07 -5.83 -10.38
C SER A 292 -6.63 -7.00 -9.57
N ALA A 293 -7.89 -6.91 -9.12
CA ALA A 293 -8.49 -7.93 -8.26
C ALA A 293 -8.52 -9.32 -8.91
N ASP A 294 -8.73 -9.37 -10.23
CA ASP A 294 -8.71 -10.59 -11.04
C ASP A 294 -7.31 -11.03 -11.50
N GLY A 295 -6.28 -10.24 -11.20
CA GLY A 295 -4.90 -10.49 -11.58
C GLY A 295 -4.59 -10.36 -13.09
N SER A 296 -5.47 -9.74 -13.88
CA SER A 296 -5.29 -9.56 -15.33
C SER A 296 -4.44 -8.34 -15.72
N VAL A 297 -4.36 -7.33 -14.84
CA VAL A 297 -3.61 -6.10 -15.05
C VAL A 297 -2.54 -5.95 -13.98
N VAL A 298 -1.28 -5.77 -14.41
CA VAL A 298 -0.16 -5.42 -13.54
C VAL A 298 0.28 -4.01 -13.84
N ALA A 299 0.50 -3.21 -12.81
CA ALA A 299 1.02 -1.86 -12.94
C ALA A 299 2.33 -1.70 -12.19
N GLY A 300 3.20 -0.83 -12.69
CA GLY A 300 4.54 -0.68 -12.15
C GLY A 300 5.30 0.50 -12.73
N ASP A 301 6.61 0.51 -12.52
CA ASP A 301 7.53 1.44 -13.17
C ASP A 301 8.76 0.70 -13.71
N ALA A 302 9.25 1.18 -14.85
CA ALA A 302 10.49 0.74 -15.45
C ALA A 302 11.58 1.80 -15.23
N GLN A 303 12.84 1.36 -15.20
CA GLN A 303 14.00 2.24 -15.11
C GLN A 303 15.14 1.82 -16.04
N VAL A 304 15.95 2.79 -16.47
CA VAL A 304 17.13 2.54 -17.33
C VAL A 304 18.27 1.90 -16.54
N SER A 305 18.50 2.35 -15.30
CA SER A 305 19.48 1.79 -14.38
C SER A 305 19.08 2.07 -12.94
N TRP A 306 19.60 1.27 -11.99
CA TRP A 306 19.33 1.46 -10.56
C TRP A 306 19.81 2.80 -10.00
N ARG A 307 20.76 3.48 -10.66
CA ARG A 307 21.24 4.83 -10.30
C ARG A 307 20.42 5.95 -10.94
N SER A 308 19.57 5.62 -11.90
CA SER A 308 18.82 6.61 -12.65
C SER A 308 17.64 7.13 -11.84
N PRO A 309 17.46 8.45 -11.71
CA PRO A 309 16.19 9.01 -11.23
C PRO A 309 15.09 8.87 -12.29
N ALA A 310 15.44 8.58 -13.56
CA ALA A 310 14.48 8.45 -14.65
C ALA A 310 13.65 7.17 -14.51
N ARG A 311 12.33 7.33 -14.51
CA ARG A 311 11.36 6.22 -14.38
C ARG A 311 10.18 6.45 -15.28
N GLN A 312 9.59 5.38 -15.77
CA GLN A 312 8.34 5.46 -16.50
C GLN A 312 7.35 4.43 -15.97
N ALA A 313 6.17 4.91 -15.59
CA ALA A 313 5.04 4.08 -15.23
C ALA A 313 4.65 3.18 -16.40
N PHE A 314 4.28 1.93 -16.12
CA PHE A 314 3.77 0.99 -17.11
C PHE A 314 2.47 0.31 -16.63
N ARG A 315 1.71 -0.17 -17.61
CA ARG A 315 0.64 -1.14 -17.46
C ARG A 315 0.99 -2.38 -18.29
N TRP A 316 0.76 -3.57 -17.72
CA TRP A 316 0.97 -4.84 -18.37
C TRP A 316 -0.32 -5.65 -18.37
N THR A 317 -0.58 -6.31 -19.50
CA THR A 317 -1.63 -7.35 -19.65
C THR A 317 -1.06 -8.51 -20.43
N GLU A 318 -1.65 -9.70 -20.29
CA GLU A 318 -1.19 -10.88 -21.02
C GLU A 318 -1.29 -10.71 -22.55
N SER A 319 -2.36 -10.06 -23.04
CA SER A 319 -2.56 -9.83 -24.48
C SER A 319 -1.76 -8.65 -25.03
N GLY A 320 -1.47 -7.64 -24.21
CA GLY A 320 -0.82 -6.40 -24.65
C GLY A 320 0.67 -6.31 -24.34
N GLY A 321 1.19 -7.16 -23.45
CA GLY A 321 2.53 -7.01 -22.91
C GLY A 321 2.68 -5.74 -22.08
N MET A 322 3.94 -5.31 -21.88
CA MET A 322 4.27 -4.11 -21.11
C MET A 322 4.13 -2.85 -21.97
N VAL A 323 3.28 -1.92 -21.56
CA VAL A 323 3.03 -0.64 -22.23
C VAL A 323 3.34 0.51 -21.28
N GLY A 324 4.18 1.45 -21.71
CA GLY A 324 4.51 2.64 -20.94
C GLY A 324 3.35 3.65 -20.94
N LEU A 325 3.04 4.24 -19.78
CA LEU A 325 1.95 5.21 -19.63
C LEU A 325 2.34 6.62 -20.09
N GLY A 326 3.64 6.86 -20.31
CA GLY A 326 4.16 8.17 -20.66
C GLY A 326 4.35 9.08 -19.44
N PHE A 327 4.21 10.38 -19.69
CA PHE A 327 4.42 11.47 -18.74
C PHE A 327 3.32 12.51 -18.94
N LEU A 328 3.12 13.37 -17.95
CA LEU A 328 2.26 14.55 -18.14
C LEU A 328 2.88 15.50 -19.17
N SER A 329 2.03 16.35 -19.74
CA SER A 329 2.43 17.32 -20.76
C SER A 329 3.61 18.19 -20.29
N GLY A 330 4.64 18.28 -21.13
CA GLY A 330 5.88 19.00 -20.82
C GLY A 330 6.83 18.30 -19.83
N GLY A 331 6.47 17.13 -19.33
CA GLY A 331 7.38 16.21 -18.64
C GLY A 331 8.18 15.34 -19.60
N GLY A 332 8.81 14.28 -19.09
CA GLY A 332 9.54 13.35 -19.95
C GLY A 332 10.49 12.38 -19.26
N ASN A 333 10.65 12.47 -17.94
CA ASN A 333 11.69 11.74 -17.23
C ASN A 333 11.19 10.98 -16.01
N TYR A 334 10.01 11.29 -15.46
CA TYR A 334 9.56 10.69 -14.23
C TYR A 334 8.07 10.43 -14.24
N SER A 335 7.68 9.16 -14.18
CA SER A 335 6.34 8.75 -13.76
C SER A 335 6.38 7.45 -12.96
N ILE A 336 5.53 7.36 -11.94
CA ILE A 336 5.37 6.18 -11.09
C ILE A 336 3.89 5.88 -10.85
N VAL A 337 3.54 4.61 -10.63
CA VAL A 337 2.20 4.19 -10.21
C VAL A 337 2.17 4.08 -8.69
N LEU A 338 1.11 4.61 -8.08
CA LEU A 338 0.83 4.49 -6.63
C LEU A 338 -0.51 3.83 -6.34
N GLY A 339 -1.42 3.75 -7.31
CA GLY A 339 -2.70 3.07 -7.19
C GLY A 339 -3.20 2.51 -8.52
N LEU A 340 -3.95 1.42 -8.42
CA LEU A 340 -4.64 0.72 -9.50
C LEU A 340 -6.03 0.34 -8.97
N SER A 341 -7.05 0.46 -9.80
CA SER A 341 -8.42 0.04 -9.49
C SER A 341 -8.56 -1.48 -9.62
N ASP A 342 -9.51 -2.06 -8.91
CA ASP A 342 -9.76 -3.51 -8.90
C ASP A 342 -10.10 -4.05 -10.29
N ASP A 343 -10.77 -3.25 -11.12
CA ASP A 343 -11.09 -3.58 -12.51
C ASP A 343 -9.93 -3.32 -13.48
N GLY A 344 -8.83 -2.75 -13.00
CA GLY A 344 -7.62 -2.48 -13.76
C GLY A 344 -7.74 -1.37 -14.81
N THR A 345 -8.80 -0.53 -14.76
CA THR A 345 -9.10 0.48 -15.79
C THR A 345 -8.52 1.87 -15.47
N ARG A 346 -8.30 2.17 -14.19
CA ARG A 346 -7.77 3.46 -13.70
C ARG A 346 -6.48 3.27 -12.92
N LEU A 347 -5.51 4.15 -13.18
CA LEU A 347 -4.26 4.25 -12.44
C LEU A 347 -4.03 5.67 -11.94
N ALA A 348 -3.44 5.82 -10.77
CA ALA A 348 -3.02 7.10 -10.25
C ALA A 348 -1.58 7.04 -9.73
N GLY A 349 -0.92 8.19 -9.73
CA GLY A 349 0.45 8.29 -9.27
C GLY A 349 0.98 9.70 -9.32
N ALA A 350 2.29 9.81 -9.53
CA ALA A 350 3.00 11.08 -9.71
C ALA A 350 3.76 11.06 -11.03
N SER A 351 3.78 12.19 -11.74
CA SER A 351 4.55 12.40 -12.96
C SER A 351 5.16 13.79 -12.98
N ASP A 352 6.30 13.94 -13.64
CA ASP A 352 6.81 15.25 -14.04
C ASP A 352 5.95 15.86 -15.16
N SER A 353 5.93 17.19 -15.19
CA SER A 353 5.22 18.04 -16.15
C SER A 353 6.03 19.33 -16.38
N ALA A 354 5.56 20.22 -17.27
CA ALA A 354 6.11 21.57 -17.42
C ALA A 354 6.06 22.40 -16.12
N GLU A 355 5.18 22.06 -15.18
CA GLU A 355 4.94 22.79 -13.93
C GLU A 355 5.63 22.12 -12.72
N GLY A 356 6.41 21.06 -12.97
CA GLY A 356 7.03 20.23 -11.94
C GLY A 356 6.26 18.92 -11.69
N ILE A 357 6.49 18.31 -10.53
CA ILE A 357 5.83 17.04 -10.18
C ILE A 357 4.36 17.27 -9.86
N GLN A 358 3.49 16.49 -10.50
CA GLN A 358 2.05 16.55 -10.34
C GLN A 358 1.45 15.15 -10.18
N ALA A 359 0.35 15.08 -9.43
CA ALA A 359 -0.51 13.92 -9.39
C ALA A 359 -1.16 13.69 -10.75
N TYR A 360 -1.26 12.44 -11.20
CA TYR A 360 -1.99 12.08 -12.42
C TYR A 360 -3.09 11.04 -12.16
N LEU A 361 -4.09 11.05 -13.04
CA LEU A 361 -5.03 9.95 -13.28
C LEU A 361 -4.86 9.49 -14.73
N TRP A 362 -4.73 8.19 -14.93
CA TRP A 362 -4.62 7.56 -16.24
C TRP A 362 -5.80 6.63 -16.49
N THR A 363 -6.32 6.68 -17.71
CA THR A 363 -7.22 5.65 -18.29
C THR A 363 -6.74 5.32 -19.70
N GLU A 364 -7.13 4.15 -20.20
CA GLU A 364 -6.78 3.77 -21.58
C GLU A 364 -7.35 4.74 -22.63
N ALA A 365 -8.55 5.29 -22.38
CA ALA A 365 -9.23 6.19 -23.30
C ALA A 365 -8.65 7.61 -23.32
N GLU A 366 -8.17 8.09 -22.17
CA GLU A 366 -7.76 9.50 -22.02
C GLU A 366 -6.24 9.69 -21.88
N GLY A 367 -5.50 8.61 -21.67
CA GLY A 367 -4.08 8.68 -21.34
C GLY A 367 -3.84 9.34 -19.98
N MET A 368 -2.62 9.85 -19.76
CA MET A 368 -2.22 10.47 -18.50
C MET A 368 -2.70 11.93 -18.45
N ARG A 369 -3.52 12.27 -17.45
CA ARG A 369 -4.02 13.63 -17.19
C ARG A 369 -3.66 14.06 -15.77
N SER A 370 -3.35 15.34 -15.57
CA SER A 370 -3.10 15.83 -14.22
C SER A 370 -4.40 15.73 -13.40
N VAL A 371 -4.32 15.33 -12.13
CA VAL A 371 -5.52 15.26 -11.27
C VAL A 371 -6.15 16.65 -11.14
N ARG A 372 -5.33 17.71 -11.11
CA ARG A 372 -5.82 19.10 -11.12
C ARG A 372 -6.72 19.36 -12.32
N ASP A 373 -6.31 18.98 -13.52
CA ASP A 373 -7.11 19.17 -14.73
C ASP A 373 -8.37 18.33 -14.73
N VAL A 374 -8.31 17.09 -14.20
CA VAL A 374 -9.50 16.25 -14.06
C VAL A 374 -10.51 16.93 -13.13
N LEU A 375 -10.09 17.31 -11.91
CA LEU A 375 -10.98 17.89 -10.90
C LEU A 375 -11.54 19.25 -11.30
N VAL A 376 -10.70 20.15 -11.83
CA VAL A 376 -11.13 21.48 -12.26
C VAL A 376 -12.04 21.39 -13.50
N ASN A 377 -11.60 20.69 -14.55
CA ASN A 377 -12.27 20.76 -15.85
C ASN A 377 -13.47 19.81 -15.96
N ASP A 378 -13.42 18.66 -15.27
CA ASP A 378 -14.47 17.65 -15.38
C ASP A 378 -15.42 17.68 -14.19
N TYR A 379 -14.97 18.11 -13.00
CA TYR A 379 -15.79 18.11 -11.78
C TYR A 379 -16.06 19.51 -11.22
N GLY A 380 -15.47 20.57 -11.79
CA GLY A 380 -15.72 21.95 -11.38
C GLY A 380 -15.19 22.30 -9.99
N VAL A 381 -14.16 21.59 -9.52
CA VAL A 381 -13.54 21.84 -8.21
C VAL A 381 -12.66 23.09 -8.29
N ASP A 382 -12.80 24.00 -7.33
CA ASP A 382 -11.87 25.12 -7.17
C ASP A 382 -10.63 24.66 -6.40
N LEU A 383 -9.48 24.71 -7.08
CA LEU A 383 -8.17 24.37 -6.55
C LEU A 383 -7.20 25.57 -6.61
N ALA A 384 -7.71 26.80 -6.50
CA ALA A 384 -6.87 27.99 -6.46
C ALA A 384 -5.78 27.87 -5.38
N GLY A 385 -4.52 28.07 -5.76
CA GLY A 385 -3.36 27.97 -4.87
C GLY A 385 -2.88 26.55 -4.52
N TRP A 386 -3.59 25.50 -4.95
CA TRP A 386 -3.19 24.11 -4.69
C TRP A 386 -2.27 23.52 -5.76
N THR A 387 -1.27 22.76 -5.33
CA THR A 387 -0.45 21.89 -6.21
C THR A 387 -0.60 20.45 -5.74
N LEU A 388 -1.28 19.60 -6.51
CA LEU A 388 -1.44 18.18 -6.18
C LEU A 388 -0.21 17.41 -6.65
N LEU A 389 0.57 16.82 -5.74
CA LEU A 389 1.90 16.26 -6.03
C LEU A 389 1.88 14.76 -6.35
N ALA A 390 1.01 13.99 -5.70
CA ALA A 390 0.87 12.56 -5.93
C ALA A 390 -0.55 12.10 -5.58
N ALA A 391 -1.06 11.09 -6.28
CA ALA A 391 -2.36 10.49 -6.00
C ALA A 391 -2.29 8.96 -5.97
N THR A 392 -3.16 8.35 -5.18
CA THR A 392 -3.60 6.95 -5.30
C THR A 392 -5.12 6.92 -5.43
N LEU A 393 -5.72 5.75 -5.64
CA LEU A 393 -7.16 5.57 -5.76
C LEU A 393 -7.70 4.43 -4.90
N SER A 394 -8.99 4.50 -4.57
CA SER A 394 -9.77 3.37 -4.03
C SER A 394 -9.91 2.24 -5.04
N ALA A 395 -10.24 1.04 -4.56
CA ALA A 395 -10.53 -0.15 -5.37
C ALA A 395 -11.53 0.11 -6.51
N ASP A 396 -12.63 0.81 -6.23
CA ASP A 396 -13.63 1.19 -7.24
C ASP A 396 -13.17 2.28 -8.24
N GLY A 397 -11.99 2.85 -8.01
CA GLY A 397 -11.40 3.91 -8.80
C GLY A 397 -12.12 5.25 -8.78
N GLN A 398 -13.03 5.47 -7.82
CA GLN A 398 -13.84 6.68 -7.72
C GLN A 398 -13.42 7.62 -6.59
N THR A 399 -12.57 7.20 -5.67
CA THR A 399 -12.00 8.10 -4.66
C THR A 399 -10.51 8.26 -4.92
N LEU A 400 -10.06 9.49 -5.07
CA LEU A 400 -8.64 9.83 -5.14
C LEU A 400 -8.18 10.41 -3.81
N THR A 401 -6.98 10.06 -3.39
CA THR A 401 -6.34 10.66 -2.21
C THR A 401 -4.85 10.83 -2.46
N GLY A 402 -4.23 11.78 -1.77
CA GLY A 402 -2.82 12.04 -2.01
C GLY A 402 -2.23 13.14 -1.14
N ARG A 403 -1.07 13.64 -1.57
CA ARG A 403 -0.38 14.78 -0.96
C ARG A 403 -0.25 15.93 -1.96
N GLY A 404 -0.23 17.16 -1.46
CA GLY A 404 -0.11 18.36 -2.26
C GLY A 404 0.42 19.53 -1.45
N LEU A 405 0.68 20.67 -2.10
CA LEU A 405 0.92 21.95 -1.44
C LEU A 405 -0.38 22.74 -1.46
N ASN A 406 -0.77 23.28 -0.31
CA ASN A 406 -1.92 24.15 -0.18
C ASN A 406 -1.57 25.62 -0.57
N PRO A 407 -2.54 26.56 -0.55
CA PRO A 407 -2.31 27.94 -0.94
C PRO A 407 -1.30 28.72 -0.08
N SER A 408 -1.01 28.25 1.15
CA SER A 408 0.07 28.80 1.99
C SER A 408 1.44 28.16 1.72
N GLY A 409 1.52 27.22 0.77
CA GLY A 409 2.73 26.50 0.39
C GLY A 409 3.09 25.35 1.34
N GLN A 410 2.19 24.93 2.21
CA GLN A 410 2.41 23.84 3.17
C GLN A 410 1.99 22.49 2.58
N GLU A 411 2.74 21.43 2.90
CA GLU A 411 2.41 20.07 2.46
C GLU A 411 1.23 19.52 3.24
N GLU A 412 0.21 19.06 2.53
CA GLU A 412 -1.07 18.67 3.10
C GLU A 412 -1.70 17.49 2.33
N GLY A 413 -2.41 16.64 3.06
CA GLY A 413 -3.19 15.55 2.48
C GLY A 413 -4.49 16.06 1.87
N TRP A 414 -4.97 15.40 0.82
CA TRP A 414 -6.24 15.74 0.17
C TRP A 414 -6.99 14.48 -0.24
N VAL A 415 -8.32 14.59 -0.30
CA VAL A 415 -9.23 13.55 -0.81
C VAL A 415 -10.21 14.17 -1.80
N ALA A 416 -10.50 13.45 -2.88
CA ALA A 416 -11.46 13.85 -3.90
C ALA A 416 -12.38 12.69 -4.28
N ASP A 417 -13.69 12.94 -4.33
CA ASP A 417 -14.71 11.97 -4.69
C ASP A 417 -15.23 12.21 -6.12
N LEU A 418 -15.02 11.22 -6.98
CA LEU A 418 -15.38 11.22 -8.41
C LEU A 418 -16.76 10.60 -8.68
N HIS A 419 -17.52 10.16 -7.67
CA HIS A 419 -18.89 9.66 -7.84
C HIS A 419 -19.89 10.74 -8.30
N GLY A 420 -19.47 12.01 -8.27
CA GLY A 420 -20.26 13.14 -8.77
C GLY A 420 -20.43 13.13 -10.29
N ALA A 421 -21.46 13.82 -10.78
CA ALA A 421 -21.66 13.97 -12.22
C ALA A 421 -20.55 14.85 -12.82
N GLN A 422 -19.84 14.33 -13.82
CA GLN A 422 -18.93 15.14 -14.62
C GLN A 422 -19.70 16.31 -15.27
N VAL A 423 -19.19 17.52 -15.08
CA VAL A 423 -19.71 18.77 -15.66
C VAL A 423 -19.76 18.69 -17.19
N LYS A 424 -18.87 17.91 -17.81
CA LYS A 424 -18.82 17.69 -19.27
C LYS A 424 -20.00 16.89 -19.83
N SER A 425 -20.79 16.19 -19.01
CA SER A 425 -21.96 15.45 -19.49
C SER A 425 -23.22 16.31 -19.73
N ARG A 426 -23.20 17.60 -19.35
CA ARG A 426 -24.39 18.48 -19.45
C ARG A 426 -24.46 19.37 -20.71
N LYS A 427 -23.44 19.38 -21.57
CA LYS A 427 -23.38 20.30 -22.75
C LYS A 427 -23.51 19.66 -24.13
N LEU A 428 -23.96 18.41 -24.25
CA LEU A 428 -24.23 17.78 -25.56
C LEU A 428 -25.72 17.53 -25.87
N LYS A 429 -26.66 18.03 -25.06
CA LYS A 429 -28.11 17.90 -25.34
C LYS A 429 -28.88 19.21 -25.54
N GLU A 430 -28.24 20.38 -25.52
CA GLU A 430 -28.93 21.67 -25.75
C GLU A 430 -28.48 22.43 -27.01
N ALA A 431 -27.67 21.82 -27.88
CA ALA A 431 -27.33 22.39 -29.20
C ALA A 431 -28.11 21.76 -30.36
N ALA A 432 -29.18 21.01 -30.08
CA ALA A 432 -30.09 20.46 -31.08
C ALA A 432 -31.55 20.66 -30.63
N ARG A 433 -32.02 21.91 -30.67
CA ARG A 433 -33.44 22.24 -30.80
C ARG A 433 -33.61 23.59 -31.49
#